data_AF-A0A4Q3AI76-F1
#
_entry.id   AF-A0A4Q3AI76-F1
#
_cell.length_a   1.000
_cell.length_b   1.000
_cell.length_c   1.000
_cell.angle_alpha   90.00
_cell.angle_beta   90.00
_cell.angle_gamma   90.00
#
_symmetry.space_group_name_H-M   'P 1'
#
loop_
_entity.id
_entity.type
_entity.pdbx_description
1 polymer ?
#
loop_
_entity_poly.entity_id
_entity_poly.type
_entity_poly.pdbx_seq_one_letter_code
_entity_poly.pdbx_strand_id
1 'polypeptide(L)' 'VSEDARDTVRALAGTEAYAHARRRRQRIERVFGHLKRNLGLRTLKLRGLAGAAEEFTMAAAAYNLQLLARQAAPG' A
#
# COMPACT_ATOMS: atom_id res chain seq x y z
N VAL A 1 2.86 -22.19 -9.38
CA VAL A 1 2.61 -21.99 -7.93
C VAL A 1 2.33 -23.37 -7.34
N SER A 2 3.14 -23.84 -6.40
CA SER A 2 3.02 -25.19 -5.80
C SER A 2 1.75 -25.29 -4.94
N GLU A 3 1.10 -26.46 -4.92
CA GLU A 3 -0.11 -26.71 -4.12
C GLU A 3 0.15 -26.54 -2.61
N ASP A 4 1.36 -26.91 -2.16
CA ASP A 4 1.82 -26.77 -0.78
C ASP A 4 1.81 -25.31 -0.28
N ALA A 5 2.15 -24.36 -1.16
CA ALA A 5 2.08 -22.94 -0.85
C ALA A 5 0.62 -22.46 -0.71
N ARG A 6 -0.33 -23.03 -1.46
CA ARG A 6 -1.76 -22.70 -1.35
C ARG A 6 -2.36 -23.28 -0.07
N ASP A 7 -1.99 -24.50 0.29
CA ASP A 7 -2.45 -25.14 1.53
C ASP A 7 -1.94 -24.40 2.75
N THR A 8 -0.68 -23.95 2.73
CA THR A 8 -0.11 -23.06 3.77
C THR A 8 -0.94 -21.77 3.91
N VAL A 9 -1.27 -21.11 2.80
CA VAL A 9 -2.08 -19.88 2.82
C VAL A 9 -3.50 -20.17 3.34
N ARG A 10 -4.09 -21.30 2.97
CA ARG A 10 -5.44 -21.70 3.42
C ARG A 10 -5.47 -21.98 4.92
N ALA A 11 -4.45 -22.65 5.46
CA ALA A 11 -4.31 -22.88 6.89
C ALA A 11 -4.17 -21.58 7.69
N LEU A 12 -3.46 -20.58 7.14
CA LEU A 12 -3.31 -19.27 7.77
C LEU A 12 -4.61 -18.44 7.77
N ALA A 13 -5.52 -18.67 6.81
CA ALA A 13 -6.70 -17.83 6.59
C ALA A 13 -7.65 -17.73 7.80
N GLY A 14 -7.70 -18.77 8.64
CA GLY A 14 -8.52 -18.82 9.86
C GLY A 14 -7.89 -18.18 11.09
N THR A 15 -6.62 -17.74 11.01
CA THR A 15 -5.89 -17.22 12.17
C THR A 15 -6.20 -15.75 12.43
N GLU A 16 -6.12 -15.33 13.70
CA GLU A 16 -6.21 -13.91 14.05
C GLU A 16 -5.11 -13.07 13.39
N ALA A 17 -3.89 -13.61 13.31
CA ALA A 17 -2.76 -12.97 12.63
C ALA A 17 -3.10 -12.64 11.17
N TYR A 18 -3.76 -13.56 10.46
CA TYR A 18 -4.24 -13.33 9.11
C TYR A 18 -5.34 -12.27 9.06
N ALA A 19 -6.31 -12.28 9.98
CA ALA A 19 -7.33 -11.26 10.06
C ALA A 19 -6.74 -9.85 10.28
N HIS A 20 -5.74 -9.72 11.16
CA HIS A 20 -4.98 -8.48 11.37
C HIS A 20 -4.22 -8.05 10.12
N ALA A 21 -3.50 -8.97 9.47
CA ALA A 21 -2.79 -8.69 8.23
C ALA A 21 -3.74 -8.25 7.10
N ARG A 22 -4.91 -8.89 6.97
CA ARG A 22 -5.95 -8.54 5.99
C ARG A 22 -6.48 -7.12 6.21
N ARG A 23 -6.79 -6.73 7.45
CA ARG A 23 -7.20 -5.35 7.77
C ARG A 23 -6.13 -4.32 7.39
N ARG A 24 -4.85 -4.62 7.65
CA ARG A 24 -3.72 -3.76 7.24
C ARG A 24 -3.61 -3.66 5.72
N ARG A 25 -3.75 -4.77 4.98
CA ARG A 25 -3.73 -4.78 3.51
C ARG A 25 -4.82 -3.91 2.92
N GLN A 26 -6.06 -3.99 3.41
CA GLN A 26 -7.16 -3.15 2.91
C GLN A 26 -6.87 -1.65 3.05
N ARG A 27 -6.25 -1.23 4.16
CA ARG A 27 -5.83 0.16 4.35
C ARG A 27 -4.76 0.55 3.32
N ILE A 28 -3.75 -0.30 3.15
CA ILE A 28 -2.63 -0.07 2.23
C ILE A 28 -3.11 -0.04 0.77
N GLU A 29 -3.98 -0.97 0.36
CA GLU A 29 -4.56 -1.05 -0.98
C GLU A 29 -5.31 0.24 -1.34
N ARG A 30 -6.07 0.81 -0.39
CA ARG A 30 -6.74 2.10 -0.58
C ARG A 30 -5.73 3.22 -0.85
N VAL A 31 -4.63 3.28 -0.09
CA VAL A 31 -3.57 4.26 -0.30
C VAL A 31 -2.96 4.11 -1.68
N PHE A 32 -2.55 2.90 -2.06
CA PHE A 32 -2.00 2.64 -3.40
C PHE A 32 -2.99 2.95 -4.53
N GLY A 33 -4.29 2.70 -4.34
CA GLY A 33 -5.33 3.11 -5.27
C GLY A 33 -5.36 4.63 -5.46
N HIS A 34 -5.27 5.39 -4.36
CA HIS A 34 -5.20 6.85 -4.40
C HIS A 34 -3.93 7.35 -5.09
N LEU A 35 -2.77 6.81 -4.71
CA LEU A 35 -1.49 7.14 -5.32
C LEU A 35 -1.50 6.92 -6.84
N LYS A 36 -1.99 5.78 -7.31
CA LYS A 36 -2.07 5.45 -8.74
C LYS A 36 -3.03 6.36 -9.50
N ARG A 37 -4.22 6.64 -8.94
CA ARG A 37 -5.28 7.38 -9.64
C ARG A 37 -5.07 8.88 -9.60
N ASN A 38 -4.70 9.41 -8.43
CA ASN A 38 -4.70 10.85 -8.18
C ASN A 38 -3.30 11.46 -8.20
N LEU A 39 -2.25 10.71 -7.84
CA LEU A 39 -0.86 11.17 -7.90
C LEU A 39 -0.11 10.66 -9.14
N GLY A 40 -0.79 9.98 -10.07
CA GLY A 40 -0.22 9.59 -11.35
C GLY A 40 0.87 8.51 -11.28
N LEU A 41 0.97 7.75 -10.17
CA LEU A 41 1.90 6.62 -10.01
C LEU A 41 1.49 5.37 -10.84
N ARG A 42 1.26 5.55 -12.14
CA ARG A 42 0.97 4.47 -13.09
C ARG A 42 2.23 3.93 -13.75
N THR A 43 3.24 4.78 -13.87
CA THR A 43 4.54 4.47 -14.47
C THR A 43 5.62 5.08 -13.58
N LEU A 44 6.69 4.33 -13.34
CA LEU A 44 7.86 4.85 -12.66
C LEU A 44 8.70 5.65 -13.66
N LYS A 45 9.14 6.83 -13.25
CA LYS A 45 9.97 7.74 -14.06
C LYS A 45 11.46 7.44 -13.92
N LEU A 46 11.88 6.95 -12.75
CA LEU A 46 13.24 6.60 -12.40
C LEU A 46 13.48 5.12 -12.70
N ARG A 47 14.70 4.81 -13.14
CA ARG A 47 15.11 3.45 -13.50
C ARG A 47 15.67 2.70 -12.29
N GLY A 48 15.51 1.38 -12.31
CA GLY A 48 16.06 0.49 -11.29
C GLY A 48 15.27 0.49 -9.97
N LEU A 49 15.61 -0.46 -9.09
CA LEU A 49 14.92 -0.63 -7.80
C LEU A 49 15.10 0.57 -6.88
N ALA A 50 16.28 1.22 -6.91
CA ALA A 50 16.54 2.42 -6.13
C ALA A 50 15.61 3.58 -6.55
N GLY A 51 15.51 3.85 -7.86
CA GLY A 51 14.61 4.87 -8.39
C GLY A 51 13.14 4.59 -8.07
N ALA A 52 12.72 3.33 -8.19
CA ALA A 52 11.38 2.91 -7.79
C ALA A 52 11.12 3.22 -6.30
N ALA A 53 12.06 2.88 -5.42
CA ALA A 53 11.92 3.11 -3.99
C ALA A 53 11.80 4.60 -3.65
N GLU A 54 12.59 5.46 -4.30
CA GLU A 54 12.50 6.91 -4.13
C GLU A 54 11.13 7.46 -4.55
N GLU A 55 10.63 7.07 -5.73
CA GLU A 55 9.30 7.50 -6.20
C GLU A 55 8.18 7.10 -5.25
N PHE A 56 8.19 5.85 -4.78
CA PHE A 56 7.19 5.40 -3.80
C PHE A 56 7.30 6.15 -2.47
N THR A 57 8.52 6.43 -2.01
CA THR A 57 8.76 7.19 -0.77
C THR A 57 8.21 8.61 -0.88
N MET A 58 8.52 9.30 -1.97
CA MET A 58 8.03 10.67 -2.23
C MET A 58 6.50 10.71 -2.35
N ALA A 59 5.90 9.76 -3.03
CA ALA A 59 4.45 9.73 -3.19
C ALA A 59 3.72 9.38 -1.88
N ALA A 60 4.27 8.47 -1.08
CA ALA A 60 3.77 8.18 0.25
C ALA A 60 3.88 9.41 1.18
N ALA A 61 4.99 10.15 1.12
CA ALA A 61 5.15 11.40 1.85
C ALA A 61 4.11 12.44 1.43
N ALA A 62 3.90 12.64 0.13
CA ALA A 62 2.88 13.57 -0.38
C ALA A 62 1.47 13.20 0.10
N TYR A 63 1.11 11.91 0.08
CA TYR A 63 -0.16 11.44 0.61
C TYR A 63 -0.31 11.70 2.12
N ASN A 64 0.74 11.43 2.90
CA ASN A 64 0.72 11.68 4.34
C ASN A 64 0.55 13.19 4.64
N LEU A 65 1.21 14.07 3.87
CA LEU A 65 1.02 15.51 3.99
C LEU A 65 -0.42 15.94 3.69
N GLN A 66 -1.06 15.38 2.65
CA GLN A 66 -2.47 15.63 2.38
C GLN A 66 -3.39 15.17 3.51
N LEU A 67 -3.08 14.05 4.16
CA LEU A 67 -3.83 13.57 5.31
C LEU A 67 -3.69 14.51 6.51
N LEU A 68 -2.46 14.94 6.82
CA LEU A 68 -2.21 15.89 7.90
C LEU A 68 -2.90 17.24 7.65
N ALA A 69 -2.83 17.75 6.42
CA ALA A 69 -3.50 19.00 6.05
C ALA A 69 -5.03 18.91 6.24
N ARG A 70 -5.64 17.77 5.90
CA ARG A 70 -7.08 17.52 6.13
C ARG A 70 -7.43 17.42 7.61
N GLN A 71 -6.53 16.88 8.44
CA GLN A 71 -6.73 16.78 9.88
C GLN A 71 -6.57 18.14 10.59
N ALA A 72 -5.70 19.01 10.05
CA ALA A 72 -5.44 20.33 10.61
C ALA A 72 -6.47 21.40 10.16
N ALA A 73 -7.24 21.14 9.09
CA ALA A 73 -8.26 22.07 8.64
C ALA A 73 -9.41 22.15 9.66
N PRO A 74 -9.80 23.36 10.13
CA PRO A 74 -11.01 23.51 10.94
C PRO A 74 -12.23 23.12 10.08
N GLY A 75 -13.13 22.32 10.67
CA GLY A 75 -14.36 21.85 10.03
C GLY A 75 -15.38 22.95 9.82
#